data_AF-A0A954P7J2-F1
#
_entry.id   AF-A0A954P7J2-F1
#
_cell.length_a   1.000
_cell.length_b   1.000
_cell.length_c   1.000
_cell.angle_alpha   90.00
_cell.angle_beta   90.00
_cell.angle_gamma   90.00
#
_symmetry.space_group_name_H-M   'P 1'
#
loop_
_entity.id
_entity.type
_entity.pdbx_description
1 polymer ?
#
loop_
_entity_poly.entity_id
_entity_poly.type
_entity_poly.pdbx_seq_one_letter_code
_entity_poly.pdbx_strand_id
1 'polypeptide(L)'
;MQPAVILAIAVTIVLGGILILRLHAFVALLLAALTVALLTPQSTLRTYADEQVAKGEWTEKAAGKFANSSAPSRVAEGFGNTCASIGILIAMASIIGKCLLDSGAADKIVRSTLRLVGEPRAPAAFIASGFLLGIPVFFDTVFYLMMPLGKAMRLRTGGNYLLYILTIVAGGTMAHSLVP
;
A
#
# COMPACT_ATOMS: atom_id res chain seq x y z
N MET A 1 -0.54 4.57 -30.82
CA MET A 1 0.84 4.65 -30.29
C MET A 1 1.26 3.27 -29.82
N GLN A 2 2.56 2.94 -29.86
CA GLN A 2 3.04 1.67 -29.32
C GLN A 2 2.79 1.61 -27.81
N PRO A 3 2.26 0.51 -27.26
CA PRO A 3 1.98 0.39 -25.81
C PRO A 3 3.20 0.68 -24.92
N ALA A 4 4.39 0.31 -25.38
CA ALA A 4 5.65 0.59 -24.69
C ALA A 4 5.93 2.09 -24.48
N VAL A 5 5.55 2.94 -25.44
CA VAL A 5 5.74 4.40 -25.34
C VAL A 5 4.78 4.99 -24.32
N ILE A 6 3.53 4.52 -24.29
CA ILE A 6 2.52 4.96 -23.31
C ILE A 6 2.99 4.60 -21.90
N LEU A 7 3.53 3.39 -21.72
CA LEU A 7 4.10 2.94 -20.45
C LEU A 7 5.29 3.80 -20.02
N ALA A 8 6.24 4.09 -20.94
CA ALA A 8 7.39 4.94 -20.64
C ALA A 8 6.96 6.36 -20.22
N ILE A 9 5.96 6.95 -20.89
CA ILE A 9 5.39 8.25 -20.53
C ILE A 9 4.77 8.19 -19.13
N ALA A 10 3.97 7.17 -18.84
CA ALA A 10 3.33 7.00 -17.53
C ALA A 10 4.37 6.90 -16.39
N VAL A 11 5.38 6.06 -16.57
CA VAL A 11 6.48 5.89 -15.59
C VAL A 11 7.23 7.20 -15.38
N THR A 12 7.49 7.94 -16.46
CA THR A 12 8.16 9.25 -16.38
C THR A 12 7.32 10.26 -15.60
N ILE A 13 6.01 10.29 -15.80
CA ILE A 13 5.09 11.16 -15.06
C ILE A 13 5.06 10.78 -13.58
N VAL A 14 4.99 9.49 -13.25
CA VAL A 14 4.98 9.03 -11.86
C VAL A 14 6.28 9.35 -11.16
N LEU A 15 7.42 8.94 -11.73
CA LEU A 15 8.73 9.14 -11.12
C LEU A 15 9.11 10.64 -11.08
N GLY A 16 8.90 11.37 -12.17
CA GLY A 16 9.17 12.81 -12.21
C GLY A 16 8.25 13.60 -11.29
N GLY A 17 6.96 13.22 -11.23
CA GLY A 17 5.99 13.84 -10.34
C GLY A 17 6.35 13.66 -8.86
N ILE A 18 6.71 12.44 -8.45
CA ILE A 18 7.03 12.13 -7.05
C ILE A 18 8.42 12.65 -6.67
N LEU A 19 9.45 12.42 -7.50
CA LEU A 19 10.84 12.70 -7.13
C LEU A 19 11.27 14.15 -7.36
N ILE A 20 10.86 14.75 -8.49
CA ILE A 20 11.32 16.08 -8.90
C ILE A 20 10.34 17.14 -8.41
N LEU A 21 9.06 16.98 -8.73
CA LEU A 21 8.01 17.95 -8.39
C LEU A 21 7.48 17.79 -6.96
N ARG A 22 7.91 16.74 -6.24
CA ARG A 22 7.46 16.40 -4.88
C ARG A 22 5.93 16.36 -4.73
N LEU A 23 5.24 15.90 -5.77
CA LEU A 23 3.80 15.70 -5.74
C LEU A 23 3.44 14.54 -4.82
N HIS A 24 2.29 14.66 -4.15
CA HIS A 24 1.70 13.51 -3.45
C HIS A 24 1.48 12.36 -4.45
N ALA A 25 1.83 11.14 -4.03
CA ALA A 25 1.76 9.94 -4.87
C ALA A 25 0.39 9.75 -5.52
N PHE A 26 -0.70 10.02 -4.78
CA PHE A 26 -2.06 9.95 -5.31
C PHE A 26 -2.28 10.86 -6.53
N VAL A 27 -1.81 12.10 -6.47
CA VAL A 27 -1.96 13.07 -7.58
C VAL A 27 -1.11 12.65 -8.78
N ALA A 28 0.14 12.24 -8.54
CA ALA A 28 1.03 11.78 -9.61
C ALA A 28 0.48 10.53 -10.34
N LEU A 29 -0.06 9.57 -9.58
CA LEU A 29 -0.69 8.36 -10.13
C LEU A 29 -1.97 8.68 -10.90
N LEU A 30 -2.81 9.59 -10.39
CA LEU A 30 -4.03 10.02 -11.08
C LEU A 30 -3.71 10.71 -12.42
N LEU A 31 -2.72 11.61 -12.44
CA LEU A 31 -2.28 12.29 -13.66
C LEU A 31 -1.70 11.30 -14.67
N ALA A 32 -0.90 10.35 -14.23
CA ALA A 32 -0.38 9.28 -15.08
C ALA A 32 -1.52 8.43 -15.65
N ALA A 33 -2.49 8.01 -14.83
CA ALA A 33 -3.65 7.23 -15.26
C ALA A 33 -4.51 7.98 -16.30
N LEU A 34 -4.78 9.27 -16.08
CA LEU A 34 -5.50 10.11 -17.04
C LEU A 34 -4.73 10.27 -18.34
N THR A 35 -3.41 10.49 -18.27
CA THR A 35 -2.56 10.65 -19.44
C THR A 35 -2.50 9.35 -20.26
N VAL A 36 -2.34 8.20 -19.60
CA VAL A 36 -2.45 6.89 -20.25
C VAL A 36 -3.81 6.73 -20.90
N ALA A 37 -4.90 6.99 -20.16
CA ALA A 37 -6.25 6.84 -20.68
C ALA A 37 -6.53 7.75 -21.89
N LEU A 38 -5.92 8.94 -21.96
CA LEU A 38 -6.04 9.86 -23.10
C LEU A 38 -5.19 9.43 -24.30
N LEU A 39 -3.99 8.89 -24.06
CA LEU A 39 -3.07 8.47 -25.12
C LEU A 39 -3.40 7.08 -25.70
N THR A 40 -4.23 6.28 -25.02
CA THR A 40 -4.65 4.96 -25.49
C THR A 40 -5.52 5.07 -26.75
N PRO A 41 -5.11 4.45 -27.89
CA PRO A 41 -5.89 4.47 -29.12
C PRO A 41 -7.21 3.70 -29.02
N GLN A 42 -8.21 4.18 -29.75
CA GLN A 42 -9.53 3.55 -29.85
C GLN A 42 -9.49 2.11 -30.40
N SER A 43 -8.52 1.78 -31.26
CA SER A 43 -8.33 0.42 -31.77
C SER A 43 -7.98 -0.58 -30.66
N THR A 44 -7.04 -0.20 -29.78
CA THR A 44 -6.62 -1.04 -28.65
C THR A 44 -7.73 -1.21 -27.61
N LEU A 45 -8.55 -0.17 -27.41
CA LEU A 45 -9.72 -0.25 -26.51
C LEU A 45 -10.76 -1.23 -27.03
N ARG A 46 -10.99 -1.26 -28.34
CA ARG A 46 -11.92 -2.22 -28.97
C ARG A 46 -11.38 -3.65 -28.91
N THR A 47 -10.11 -3.86 -29.26
CA THR A 47 -9.48 -5.19 -29.14
C THR A 47 -9.56 -5.73 -27.70
N TYR A 48 -9.27 -4.90 -26.70
CA TYR A 48 -9.42 -5.28 -25.29
C TYR A 48 -10.87 -5.61 -24.92
N ALA A 49 -11.83 -4.79 -25.37
CA ALA A 49 -13.24 -5.02 -25.10
C ALA A 49 -13.76 -6.31 -25.75
N ASP A 50 -13.34 -6.60 -26.98
CA ASP A 50 -13.68 -7.82 -27.71
C ASP A 50 -13.06 -9.07 -27.06
N GLU A 51 -11.83 -8.97 -26.56
CA GLU A 51 -11.20 -10.05 -25.78
C GLU A 51 -11.95 -10.34 -24.47
N GLN A 52 -12.47 -9.33 -23.78
CA GLN A 52 -13.23 -9.51 -22.54
C GLN A 52 -14.62 -10.12 -22.79
N VAL A 53 -15.23 -9.88 -23.95
CA VAL A 53 -16.43 -10.58 -24.40
C VAL A 53 -16.11 -12.04 -24.74
N ALA A 54 -14.97 -12.30 -25.40
CA ALA A 54 -14.54 -13.65 -25.72
C ALA A 54 -14.25 -14.51 -24.48
N LYS A 55 -13.78 -13.90 -23.37
CA LYS A 55 -13.64 -14.55 -22.07
C LYS A 55 -14.97 -14.78 -21.33
N GLY A 56 -16.08 -14.25 -21.85
CA GLY A 56 -17.40 -14.33 -21.23
C GLY A 56 -17.59 -13.44 -20.00
N GLU A 57 -16.62 -12.59 -19.67
CA GLU A 57 -16.70 -11.68 -18.53
C GLU A 57 -17.65 -10.50 -18.82
N TRP A 58 -17.67 -10.02 -20.07
CA TRP A 58 -18.42 -8.82 -20.47
C TRP A 58 -19.48 -9.14 -21.53
N THR A 59 -20.60 -8.42 -21.47
CA THR A 59 -21.63 -8.44 -22.54
C THR A 59 -21.23 -7.52 -23.69
N GLU A 60 -21.66 -7.81 -24.93
CA GLU A 60 -21.42 -6.94 -26.11
C GLU A 60 -21.83 -5.47 -25.87
N LYS A 61 -22.93 -5.25 -25.13
CA LYS A 61 -23.37 -3.90 -24.74
C LYS A 61 -22.40 -3.19 -23.79
N ALA A 62 -21.75 -3.93 -22.89
CA ALA A 62 -20.79 -3.38 -21.94
C ALA A 62 -19.45 -3.05 -22.63
N ALA A 63 -19.01 -3.91 -23.55
CA ALA A 63 -17.85 -3.68 -24.40
C ALA A 63 -18.01 -2.42 -25.28
N GLY A 64 -19.17 -2.27 -25.91
CA GLY A 64 -19.50 -1.07 -26.69
C GLY A 64 -19.55 0.22 -25.85
N LYS A 65 -20.03 0.12 -24.60
CA LYS A 65 -20.03 1.26 -23.66
C LYS A 65 -18.62 1.64 -23.22
N PHE A 66 -17.76 0.65 -22.93
CA PHE A 66 -16.38 0.88 -22.51
C PHE A 66 -15.54 1.53 -23.61
N ALA A 67 -15.60 1.01 -24.85
CA ALA A 67 -14.82 1.55 -25.97
C ALA A 67 -15.19 3.00 -26.29
N ASN A 68 -16.47 3.35 -26.22
CA ASN A 68 -16.96 4.70 -26.53
C ASN A 68 -16.97 5.65 -25.33
N SER A 69 -16.60 5.18 -24.14
CA SER A 69 -16.55 6.01 -22.94
C SER A 69 -15.41 7.04 -22.99
N SER A 70 -15.53 8.12 -22.24
CA SER A 70 -14.48 9.13 -22.11
C SER A 70 -13.28 8.61 -21.31
N ALA A 71 -12.09 9.20 -21.50
CA ALA A 71 -10.90 8.84 -20.71
C ALA A 71 -11.12 8.99 -19.18
N PRO A 72 -11.71 10.10 -18.68
CA PRO A 72 -11.98 10.23 -17.24
C PRO A 72 -12.95 9.17 -16.71
N SER A 73 -13.99 8.81 -17.47
CA SER A 73 -14.94 7.79 -17.03
C SER A 73 -14.30 6.40 -16.92
N ARG A 74 -13.39 6.03 -17.83
CA ARG A 74 -12.66 4.75 -17.73
C ARG A 74 -11.76 4.69 -16.50
N VAL A 75 -11.06 5.80 -16.21
CA VAL A 75 -10.22 5.90 -15.01
C VAL A 75 -11.07 5.84 -13.75
N ALA A 76 -12.21 6.54 -13.73
CA ALA A 76 -13.13 6.53 -12.59
C ALA A 76 -13.76 5.14 -12.36
N GLU A 77 -14.16 4.43 -13.42
CA GLU A 77 -14.72 3.08 -13.32
C GLU A 77 -13.67 2.07 -12.84
N GLY A 78 -12.46 2.11 -13.40
CA GLY A 78 -11.35 1.26 -12.95
C GLY A 78 -10.98 1.51 -11.49
N PHE A 79 -10.83 2.78 -11.11
CA PHE A 79 -10.57 3.18 -9.72
C PHE A 79 -11.71 2.76 -8.78
N GLY A 80 -12.97 2.97 -9.19
CA GLY A 80 -14.16 2.62 -8.42
C GLY A 80 -14.27 1.12 -8.17
N ASN A 81 -14.00 0.29 -9.18
CA ASN A 81 -13.99 -1.17 -9.03
C ASN A 81 -12.92 -1.63 -8.04
N THR A 82 -11.72 -1.04 -8.08
CA THR A 82 -10.68 -1.32 -7.07
C THR A 82 -11.11 -0.86 -5.68
N CYS A 83 -11.66 0.35 -5.54
CA CYS A 83 -12.19 0.82 -4.26
C CYS A 83 -13.30 -0.08 -3.71
N ALA A 84 -14.16 -0.63 -4.58
CA ALA A 84 -15.20 -1.56 -4.17
C ALA A 84 -14.64 -2.90 -3.68
N SER A 85 -13.57 -3.41 -4.30
CA SER A 85 -12.99 -4.71 -3.95
C SER A 85 -12.21 -4.69 -2.63
N ILE A 86 -11.46 -3.62 -2.33
CA ILE A 86 -10.58 -3.56 -1.14
C ILE A 86 -10.91 -2.43 -0.16
N GLY A 87 -11.76 -1.46 -0.53
CA GLY A 87 -11.96 -0.24 0.27
C GLY A 87 -12.57 -0.50 1.64
N ILE A 88 -13.55 -1.40 1.75
CA ILE A 88 -14.17 -1.72 3.05
C ILE A 88 -13.19 -2.45 3.99
N LEU A 89 -12.35 -3.32 3.43
CA LEU A 89 -11.31 -4.03 4.18
C LEU A 89 -10.29 -3.04 4.74
N ILE A 90 -9.82 -2.10 3.91
CA ILE A 90 -8.90 -1.05 4.34
C ILE A 90 -9.53 -0.15 5.41
N ALA A 91 -10.80 0.23 5.25
CA ALA A 91 -11.52 1.06 6.23
C ALA A 91 -11.65 0.35 7.59
N MET A 92 -12.04 -0.93 7.60
CA MET A 92 -12.15 -1.73 8.82
C MET A 92 -10.78 -1.94 9.47
N ALA A 93 -9.74 -2.28 8.70
CA ALA A 93 -8.38 -2.40 9.20
C ALA A 93 -7.90 -1.10 9.86
N SER A 94 -8.16 0.05 9.23
CA SER A 94 -7.81 1.37 9.77
C SER A 94 -8.48 1.65 11.11
N ILE A 95 -9.77 1.31 11.25
CA ILE A 95 -10.52 1.49 12.50
C ILE A 95 -9.96 0.58 13.60
N ILE A 96 -9.76 -0.70 13.30
CA ILE A 96 -9.20 -1.68 14.25
C ILE A 96 -7.79 -1.24 14.68
N GLY A 97 -6.96 -0.85 13.71
CA GLY A 97 -5.60 -0.37 13.97
C GLY A 97 -5.60 0.88 14.85
N LYS A 98 -6.49 1.84 14.59
CA LYS A 98 -6.63 3.03 15.42
C LYS A 98 -7.07 2.70 16.85
N CYS A 99 -8.07 1.83 17.01
CA CYS A 99 -8.51 1.34 18.32
C CYS A 99 -7.38 0.60 19.07
N LEU A 100 -6.57 -0.20 18.39
CA LEU A 100 -5.43 -0.92 18.97
C LEU A 100 -4.36 0.04 19.52
N LEU A 101 -4.11 1.14 18.79
CA LEU A 101 -3.17 2.18 19.19
C LEU A 101 -3.71 3.01 20.36
N ASP A 102 -4.95 3.49 20.24
CA ASP A 102 -5.56 4.39 21.23
C ASP A 102 -5.87 3.67 22.55
N SER A 103 -6.15 2.36 22.52
CA SER A 103 -6.32 1.54 23.72
C SER A 103 -5.01 1.19 24.45
N GLY A 104 -3.85 1.49 23.85
CA GLY A 104 -2.54 1.07 24.37
C GLY A 104 -2.27 -0.44 24.25
N ALA A 105 -3.15 -1.19 23.57
CA ALA A 105 -2.97 -2.63 23.36
C ALA A 105 -1.68 -2.92 22.58
N ALA A 106 -1.33 -2.07 21.60
CA ALA A 106 -0.10 -2.20 20.84
C ALA A 106 1.17 -2.10 21.72
N ASP A 107 1.23 -1.14 22.65
CA ASP A 107 2.34 -1.03 23.62
C ASP A 107 2.40 -2.26 24.54
N LYS A 108 1.22 -2.73 25.00
CA LYS A 108 1.14 -3.94 25.83
C LYS A 108 1.65 -5.18 25.09
N ILE A 109 1.36 -5.33 23.80
CA ILE A 109 1.89 -6.43 22.96
C ILE A 109 3.41 -6.39 22.93
N VAL A 110 4.01 -5.25 22.58
CA VAL A 110 5.48 -5.10 22.50
C VAL A 110 6.14 -5.44 23.85
N ARG A 111 5.62 -4.90 24.95
CA ARG A 111 6.15 -5.17 26.29
C ARG A 111 5.98 -6.63 26.72
N SER A 112 4.86 -7.26 26.35
CA SER A 112 4.61 -8.67 26.67
C SER A 112 5.53 -9.59 25.88
N THR A 113 5.74 -9.32 24.59
CA THR A 113 6.72 -10.05 23.76
C THR A 113 8.13 -9.89 24.31
N LEU A 114 8.52 -8.68 24.74
CA LEU A 114 9.82 -8.44 25.39
C LEU A 114 9.99 -9.24 26.69
N ARG A 115 8.93 -9.36 27.51
CA ARG A 115 8.95 -10.18 28.73
C ARG A 115 9.10 -11.67 28.43
N LEU A 116 8.48 -12.16 27.36
CA LEU A 116 8.55 -13.57 26.96
C LEU A 116 9.91 -13.96 26.37
N VAL A 117 10.45 -13.13 25.47
CA VAL A 117 11.70 -13.43 24.75
C VAL A 117 12.94 -13.04 25.57
N GLY A 118 12.78 -12.07 26.47
CA GLY A 118 13.83 -11.56 27.36
C GLY A 118 14.63 -10.39 26.76
N GLU A 119 15.22 -9.59 27.64
CA GLU A 119 16.04 -8.41 27.30
C GLU A 119 17.21 -8.69 26.33
N PRO A 120 17.99 -9.80 26.44
CA PRO A 120 19.10 -10.05 25.51
C PRO A 120 18.65 -10.32 24.08
N ARG A 121 17.36 -10.64 23.88
CA ARG A 121 16.74 -10.91 22.58
C ARG A 121 15.69 -9.86 22.20
N ALA A 122 15.82 -8.65 22.74
CA ALA A 122 14.99 -7.51 22.38
C ALA A 122 14.81 -7.28 20.86
N PRO A 123 15.83 -7.44 19.97
CA PRO A 123 15.63 -7.31 18.54
C PRO A 123 14.63 -8.32 17.97
N ALA A 124 14.63 -9.56 18.45
CA ALA A 124 13.68 -10.59 18.02
C ALA A 124 12.25 -10.26 18.48
N ALA A 125 12.10 -9.71 19.70
CA ALA A 125 10.81 -9.23 20.17
C ALA A 125 10.28 -8.09 19.30
N PHE A 126 11.14 -7.14 18.91
CA PHE A 126 10.75 -6.04 18.02
C PHE A 126 10.37 -6.50 16.61
N ILE A 127 11.07 -7.47 16.01
CA ILE A 127 10.64 -8.08 14.74
C ILE A 127 9.26 -8.72 14.89
N ALA A 128 9.06 -9.55 15.91
CA ALA A 128 7.82 -10.30 16.08
C ALA A 128 6.63 -9.38 16.37
N SER A 129 6.80 -8.39 17.25
CA SER A 129 5.77 -7.40 17.53
C SER A 129 5.52 -6.49 16.33
N GLY A 130 6.56 -6.08 15.60
CA GLY A 130 6.41 -5.27 14.38
C GLY A 130 5.63 -6.00 13.28
N PHE A 131 5.89 -7.29 13.10
CA PHE A 131 5.13 -8.15 12.19
C PHE A 131 3.66 -8.27 12.62
N LEU A 132 3.41 -8.59 13.90
CA LEU A 132 2.05 -8.79 14.40
C LEU A 132 1.22 -7.49 14.35
N LEU A 133 1.81 -6.36 14.74
CA LEU A 133 1.15 -5.07 14.72
C LEU A 133 0.99 -4.53 13.30
N GLY A 134 1.89 -4.87 12.38
CA GLY A 134 1.84 -4.45 10.97
C GLY A 134 0.67 -5.03 10.18
N ILE A 135 0.00 -6.08 10.69
CA ILE A 135 -1.17 -6.67 10.03
C ILE A 135 -2.39 -5.72 10.10
N PRO A 136 -2.85 -5.29 11.30
CA PRO A 136 -3.98 -4.37 11.39
C PRO A 136 -3.59 -2.89 11.31
N VAL A 137 -2.33 -2.53 11.57
CA VAL A 137 -1.87 -1.14 11.63
C VAL A 137 -0.90 -0.86 10.50
N PHE A 138 -1.08 0.25 9.79
CA PHE A 138 -0.16 0.68 8.74
C PHE A 138 1.29 0.81 9.25
N PHE A 139 2.23 0.49 8.36
CA PHE A 139 3.65 0.45 8.65
C PHE A 139 4.18 1.73 9.30
N ASP A 140 3.79 2.89 8.78
CA ASP A 140 4.18 4.20 9.29
C ASP A 140 3.80 4.40 10.76
N THR A 141 2.59 3.98 11.10
CA THR A 141 2.02 4.16 12.44
C THR A 141 2.64 3.18 13.44
N VAL A 142 2.87 1.92 13.03
CA VAL A 142 3.63 0.95 13.83
C VAL A 142 5.05 1.44 14.09
N PHE A 143 5.71 1.96 13.05
CA PHE A 143 7.06 2.49 13.15
C PHE A 143 7.15 3.65 14.16
N TYR A 144 6.25 4.63 14.09
CA TYR A 144 6.21 5.75 15.04
C TYR A 144 5.91 5.31 16.47
N LEU A 145 5.06 4.31 16.68
CA LEU A 145 4.76 3.76 18.00
C LEU A 145 5.98 3.03 18.60
N MET A 146 6.66 2.22 17.79
CA MET A 146 7.73 1.35 18.28
C MET A 146 9.08 2.08 18.42
N MET A 147 9.30 3.17 17.69
CA MET A 147 10.50 3.99 17.79
C MET A 147 10.83 4.50 19.21
N PRO A 148 9.89 5.10 19.98
CA PRO A 148 10.14 5.48 21.36
C PRO A 148 10.38 4.27 22.27
N LEU A 149 9.77 3.12 22.01
CA LEU A 149 10.01 1.88 22.76
C LEU A 149 11.42 1.33 22.52
N GLY A 150 11.89 1.33 21.28
CA GLY A 150 13.28 1.00 20.94
C GLY A 150 14.28 1.92 21.63
N LYS A 151 13.95 3.23 21.70
CA LYS A 151 14.79 4.22 22.41
C LYS A 151 14.81 3.97 23.91
N ALA A 152 13.65 3.71 24.51
CA ALA A 152 13.54 3.38 25.93
C ALA A 152 14.31 2.09 26.27
N MET A 153 14.25 1.07 25.41
CA MET A 153 15.02 -0.16 25.59
C MET A 153 16.53 0.10 25.54
N ARG A 154 17.03 0.87 24.55
CA ARG A 154 18.45 1.27 24.48
C ARG A 154 18.96 1.91 25.78
N LEU A 155 18.14 2.79 26.37
CA LEU A 155 18.49 3.50 27.60
C LEU A 155 18.55 2.56 28.81
N ARG A 156 17.77 1.47 28.82
CA ARG A 156 17.74 0.50 29.93
C ARG A 156 18.79 -0.60 29.80
N THR A 157 18.91 -1.23 28.62
CA THR A 157 19.79 -2.40 28.41
C THR A 157 21.17 -2.05 27.89
N GLY A 158 21.40 -0.82 27.44
CA GLY A 158 22.69 -0.47 26.85
C GLY A 158 22.93 -0.99 25.43
N GLY A 159 21.94 -1.64 24.80
CA GLY A 159 22.09 -2.37 23.51
C GLY A 159 22.28 -1.50 22.25
N ASN A 160 22.13 -2.05 21.05
CA ASN A 160 22.28 -1.28 19.81
C ASN A 160 20.93 -0.71 19.34
N TYR A 161 20.75 0.61 19.41
CA TYR A 161 19.52 1.28 18.99
C TYR A 161 19.24 1.11 17.49
N LEU A 162 20.27 1.16 16.65
CA LEU A 162 20.12 0.98 15.21
C LEU A 162 19.59 -0.42 14.89
N LEU A 163 20.09 -1.43 15.61
CA LEU A 163 19.59 -2.80 15.46
C LEU A 163 18.10 -2.89 15.81
N TYR A 164 17.65 -2.24 16.89
CA TYR A 164 16.22 -2.21 17.25
C TYR A 164 15.37 -1.57 16.16
N ILE A 165 15.80 -0.43 15.61
CA ILE A 165 15.08 0.24 14.53
C ILE A 165 15.03 -0.61 13.26
N LEU A 166 16.15 -1.23 12.87
CA LEU A 166 16.20 -2.15 11.73
C LEU A 166 15.25 -3.34 11.92
N THR A 167 15.18 -3.90 13.13
CA THR A 167 14.25 -5.01 13.44
C THR A 167 12.78 -4.57 13.40
N ILE A 168 12.45 -3.37 13.86
CA ILE A 168 11.09 -2.80 13.76
C ILE A 168 10.71 -2.64 12.29
N VAL A 169 11.59 -2.04 11.49
CA VAL A 169 11.37 -1.86 10.04
C VAL A 169 11.20 -3.20 9.36
N ALA A 170 12.11 -4.15 9.59
CA ALA A 170 12.04 -5.49 9.01
C ALA A 170 10.72 -6.19 9.35
N GLY A 171 10.31 -6.18 10.62
CA GLY A 171 9.03 -6.74 11.07
C GLY A 171 7.83 -6.14 10.35
N GLY A 172 7.76 -4.81 10.33
CA GLY A 172 6.66 -4.09 9.67
C GLY A 172 6.63 -4.29 8.15
N THR A 173 7.79 -4.29 7.48
CA THR A 173 7.87 -4.54 6.03
C THR A 173 7.50 -5.97 5.66
N MET A 174 7.83 -6.93 6.52
CA MET A 174 7.43 -8.32 6.34
C MET A 174 5.91 -8.47 6.37
N ALA A 175 5.22 -7.82 7.30
CA ALA A 175 3.76 -7.83 7.36
C ALA A 175 3.16 -7.31 6.04
N HIS A 176 3.63 -6.15 5.57
CA HIS A 176 3.11 -5.53 4.34
C HIS A 176 3.46 -6.29 3.05
N SER A 177 4.51 -7.13 3.07
CA SER A 177 4.92 -7.91 1.89
C SER A 177 4.32 -9.32 1.87
N LEU A 178 4.06 -9.91 3.03
CA LEU A 178 3.60 -11.30 3.18
C LEU A 178 2.10 -11.42 3.43
N VAL A 179 1.46 -10.37 3.94
CA VAL A 179 0.03 -10.35 4.27
C VAL A 179 -0.69 -9.50 3.22
N PRO A 180 -1.58 -10.10 2.41
CA PRO A 180 -2.29 -9.41 1.33
C PRO A 180 -3.39 -8.46 1.83
#